data_AF-A0A383X684-F1
#
_entry.id   AF-A0A383X684-F1
#
_cell.length_a   1.000
_cell.length_b   1.000
_cell.length_c   1.000
_cell.angle_alpha   90.00
_cell.angle_beta   90.00
_cell.angle_gamma   90.00
#
_symmetry.space_group_name_H-M   'P 1'
#
loop_
_entity.id
_entity.type
_entity.pdbx_description
1 polymer ?
#
loop_
_entity_poly.entity_id
_entity_poly.type
_entity_poly.pdbx_seq_one_letter_code
_entity_poly.pdbx_strand_id
1 'polypeptide(L)' 'MTTQLRKPVTRRTEDTIRDGSKRRRMVVTLYPNSTIGIRPERTRREELIPLETVWWHALKARVTAEREAKRKNRKK' A
#
# COMPACT_ATOMS: atom_id res chain seq x y z
N MET A 1 -18.21 15.49 -3.38
CA MET A 1 -18.00 14.85 -4.70
C MET A 1 -16.68 14.10 -4.66
N THR A 2 -16.72 12.78 -4.82
CA THR A 2 -15.50 11.95 -4.87
C THR A 2 -14.91 12.08 -6.27
N THR A 3 -13.69 12.60 -6.41
CA THR A 3 -13.06 12.79 -7.72
C THR A 3 -12.77 11.43 -8.35
N GLN A 4 -13.55 11.05 -9.37
CA GLN A 4 -13.28 9.83 -10.13
C GLN A 4 -12.01 10.02 -10.98
N LEU A 5 -11.08 9.09 -10.84
CA LEU A 5 -9.86 9.06 -11.65
C LEU A 5 -10.22 8.71 -13.08
N ARG A 6 -9.88 9.58 -14.04
CA ARG A 6 -10.06 9.31 -15.48
C ARG A 6 -8.88 8.58 -16.11
N LYS A 7 -7.71 8.65 -15.48
CA LYS A 7 -6.46 8.03 -15.94
C LYS A 7 -5.74 7.39 -14.74
N PRO A 8 -4.93 6.35 -14.96
CA PRO A 8 -4.11 5.78 -13.91
C PRO A 8 -3.13 6.83 -13.35
N VAL A 9 -2.94 6.81 -12.03
CA VAL A 9 -1.97 7.69 -11.34
C VAL A 9 -0.89 6.82 -10.72
N THR A 10 0.34 6.98 -11.19
CA THR A 10 1.49 6.20 -10.71
C THR A 10 2.41 7.05 -9.83
N ARG A 11 2.83 6.48 -8.69
CA ARG A 11 3.81 7.07 -7.77
C ARG A 11 4.86 6.04 -7.38
N ARG A 12 6.08 6.51 -7.15
CA ARG A 12 7.15 5.70 -6.56
C ARG A 12 7.18 5.98 -5.07
N THR A 13 7.27 4.94 -4.26
CA THR A 13 7.46 5.06 -2.82
C THR A 13 8.93 5.29 -2.51
N GLU A 14 9.21 5.87 -1.34
CA GLU A 14 10.57 5.96 -0.82
C GLU A 14 11.04 4.60 -0.27
N ASP A 15 10.08 3.79 0.20
CA ASP A 15 10.34 2.44 0.69
C ASP A 15 10.91 1.52 -0.38
N THR A 16 11.85 0.66 0.05
CA THR A 16 12.46 -0.36 -0.79
C THR A 16 12.14 -1.77 -0.30
N ILE A 17 11.78 -2.62 -1.24
CA ILE A 17 11.55 -4.05 -1.03
C ILE A 17 12.71 -4.86 -1.62
N ARG A 18 12.93 -6.06 -1.09
CA ARG A 18 13.88 -7.01 -1.65
C ARG A 18 13.19 -7.80 -2.77
N ASP A 19 13.70 -7.68 -3.98
CA ASP A 19 13.25 -8.41 -5.17
C ASP A 19 14.43 -9.26 -5.67
N GLY A 20 14.45 -10.53 -5.26
CA GLY A 20 15.58 -11.43 -5.45
C GLY A 20 16.87 -10.91 -4.81
N SER A 21 17.89 -10.66 -5.64
CA SER A 21 19.19 -10.12 -5.22
C SER A 21 19.24 -8.58 -5.14
N LYS A 22 18.19 -7.86 -5.53
CA LYS A 22 18.19 -6.39 -5.63
C LYS A 22 17.21 -5.77 -4.64
N ARG A 23 17.55 -4.59 -4.10
CA ARG A 23 16.59 -3.71 -3.44
C ARG A 23 16.00 -2.76 -4.47
N ARG A 24 14.68 -2.70 -4.55
CA ARG A 24 13.96 -1.86 -5.52
C ARG A 24 12.92 -1.04 -4.79
N ARG A 25 12.70 0.19 -5.24
CA ARG A 25 11.57 0.99 -4.78
C ARG A 25 10.27 0.32 -5.20
N MET A 26 9.23 0.52 -4.41
CA MET A 26 7.90 0.14 -4.84
C MET A 26 7.28 1.21 -5.74
N VAL A 27 6.52 0.76 -6.72
CA VAL A 27 5.72 1.59 -7.60
C VAL A 27 4.27 1.22 -7.36
N VAL A 28 3.47 2.25 -7.11
CA VAL A 28 2.05 2.13 -6.81
C VAL A 28 1.28 2.86 -7.90
N THR A 29 0.30 2.20 -8.50
CA THR A 29 -0.57 2.77 -9.53
C THR A 29 -2.02 2.70 -9.06
N LEU A 30 -2.71 3.82 -9.00
CA LEU A 30 -4.15 3.87 -8.78
C LEU A 30 -4.87 3.87 -10.13
N TYR A 31 -5.69 2.86 -10.39
CA TYR A 31 -6.45 2.72 -11.62
C TYR A 31 -7.89 3.27 -11.48
N PRO A 32 -8.52 3.75 -12.57
CA PRO A 32 -9.90 4.24 -12.57
C PRO A 32 -10.96 3.25 -12.06
N ASN A 33 -10.71 1.95 -12.22
CA ASN A 33 -11.62 0.87 -11.82
C ASN A 33 -11.56 0.52 -10.32
N SER A 34 -11.09 1.44 -9.48
CA SER A 34 -10.92 1.23 -8.03
C SER A 34 -9.97 0.09 -7.65
N THR A 35 -8.96 -0.15 -8.48
CA THR A 35 -7.86 -1.08 -8.16
C THR A 35 -6.55 -0.34 -7.96
N ILE A 36 -5.67 -0.95 -7.17
CA ILE A 36 -4.31 -0.48 -6.93
C ILE A 36 -3.34 -1.54 -7.46
N GLY A 37 -2.48 -1.11 -8.39
CA GLY A 37 -1.36 -1.89 -8.87
C GLY A 37 -0.13 -1.64 -8.02
N ILE A 38 0.55 -2.71 -7.65
CA ILE A 38 1.77 -2.69 -6.86
C ILE A 38 2.84 -3.48 -7.59
N ARG A 39 4.01 -2.87 -7.79
CA ARG A 39 5.16 -3.56 -8.37
C ARG A 39 6.50 -3.05 -7.87
N PRO A 40 7.55 -3.89 -7.86
CA PRO A 40 8.91 -3.41 -7.78
C PRO A 40 9.26 -2.52 -8.99
N GLU A 41 10.09 -1.51 -8.80
CA GLU A 41 10.54 -0.64 -9.88
C GLU A 41 11.31 -1.43 -10.97
N ARG A 42 11.13 -1.07 -12.23
CA ARG A 42 11.78 -1.72 -13.39
C ARG A 42 11.47 -3.22 -13.50
N THR A 43 10.31 -3.66 -13.04
CA THR A 43 9.76 -4.99 -13.30
C THR A 43 8.42 -4.89 -14.03
N ARG A 44 8.04 -5.96 -14.73
CA ARG A 44 6.74 -6.09 -15.39
C ARG A 44 5.70 -6.82 -14.53
N ARG A 45 6.10 -7.35 -13.37
CA ARG A 45 5.22 -8.08 -12.46
C ARG A 45 4.47 -7.06 -11.60
N GLU A 46 3.17 -6.91 -11.86
CA GLU A 46 2.28 -6.03 -11.12
C GLU A 46 1.19 -6.88 -10.47
N GLU A 47 1.01 -6.70 -9.17
CA GLU A 47 -0.10 -7.28 -8.42
C GLU A 47 -1.23 -6.26 -8.38
N LEU A 48 -2.45 -6.67 -8.75
CA LEU A 48 -3.63 -5.83 -8.72
C LEU A 48 -4.49 -6.19 -7.51
N ILE A 49 -4.79 -5.20 -6.68
CA ILE A 49 -5.57 -5.38 -5.47
C ILE A 49 -6.78 -4.44 -5.53
N PRO A 50 -7.99 -4.86 -5.13
CA PRO A 50 -9.10 -3.94 -4.92
C PRO A 50 -8.77 -2.90 -3.85
N LEU A 51 -9.10 -1.63 -4.10
CA LEU A 51 -8.83 -0.55 -3.14
C LEU A 51 -9.53 -0.78 -1.79
N GLU A 52 -10.71 -1.38 -1.81
CA GLU A 52 -11.46 -1.73 -0.61
C GLU A 52 -10.64 -2.64 0.32
N THR A 53 -9.99 -3.67 -0.24
CA THR A 53 -9.15 -4.60 0.51
C THR A 53 -7.98 -3.86 1.17
N VAL A 54 -7.32 -2.96 0.44
CA VAL A 54 -6.21 -2.16 0.98
C VAL A 54 -6.67 -1.26 2.12
N TRP A 55 -7.84 -0.63 1.98
CA TRP A 55 -8.42 0.20 3.04
C TRP A 55 -8.70 -0.63 4.30
N TRP A 56 -9.29 -1.82 4.16
CA TRP A 56 -9.54 -2.72 5.29
C TRP A 56 -8.25 -3.15 5.99
N HIS A 57 -7.19 -3.46 5.24
CA HIS A 57 -5.89 -3.79 5.83
C HIS A 57 -5.29 -2.60 6.58
N ALA A 58 -5.35 -1.40 6.00
CA ALA A 58 -4.85 -0.18 6.64
C ALA A 58 -5.59 0.11 7.95
N LEU A 59 -6.92 -0.05 7.97
CA LEU A 59 -7.72 0.10 9.18
C LEU A 59 -7.35 -0.94 10.25
N LYS A 60 -7.24 -2.22 9.88
CA LYS A 60 -6.85 -3.28 10.82
C LYS A 60 -5.46 -3.02 11.40
N ALA A 61 -4.51 -2.59 10.58
CA ALA A 61 -3.17 -2.23 11.02
C ALA A 61 -3.21 -1.06 12.03
N ARG A 62 -3.97 0.00 11.73
CA ARG A 62 -4.15 1.15 12.64
C ARG A 62 -4.72 0.74 13.99
N VAL A 63 -5.82 -0.02 13.99
CA VAL A 63 -6.47 -0.48 15.24
C VAL A 63 -5.53 -1.37 16.04
N THR A 64 -4.77 -2.24 15.39
CA THR A 64 -3.79 -3.10 16.06
C THR A 64 -2.68 -2.28 16.70
N ALA A 65 -2.12 -1.31 15.97
CA ALA A 65 -1.10 -0.41 16.49
C ALA A 65 -1.59 0.40 17.72
N GLU A 66 -2.82 0.92 17.69
CA GLU A 66 -3.43 1.61 18.83
C GLU A 66 -3.59 0.70 20.05
N ARG A 67 -4.03 -0.54 19.85
CA ARG A 67 -4.17 -1.54 20.92
C ARG A 67 -2.82 -1.88 21.54
N GLU A 68 -1.79 -2.06 20.73
CA GLU A 68 -0.43 -2.32 21.21
C GLU A 68 0.14 -1.14 22.00
N ALA A 69 -0.06 0.09 21.53
CA ALA A 69 0.36 1.30 22.23
C ALA A 69 -0.31 1.40 23.62
N LYS A 70 -1.63 1.16 23.70
CA LYS A 70 -2.37 1.11 24.98
C LYS A 70 -1.85 0.02 25.91
N ARG A 71 -1.52 -1.17 25.37
CA ARG A 71 -0.96 -2.28 26.16
C ARG A 71 0.43 -1.95 26.72
N LYS A 72 1.29 -1.31 25.93
CA LYS A 72 2.62 -0.87 26.38
C LYS A 72 2.52 0.18 27.48
N ASN A 73 1.62 1.14 27.36
CA ASN A 73 1.40 2.18 28.38
C ASN A 73 0.86 1.64 29.70
N ARG A 74 0.15 0.50 29.70
CA ARG A 74 -0.32 -0.16 30.93
C ARG A 74 0.75 -0.99 31.65
N LYS A 75 1.85 -1.32 30.97
CA LYS A 75 2.95 -2.12 31.53
C LYS A 75 4.10 -1.25 32.09
N LYS A 76 3.97 0.06 32.00
CA LYS A 76 4.92 1.06 32.50
C LYS A 76 4.33 1.73 33.73
#